data_AF-A0A2D8RD79-F1
#
_entry.id   AF-A0A2D8RD79-F1
#
_cell.length_a   1.000
_cell.length_b   1.000
_cell.length_c   1.000
_cell.angle_alpha   90.00
_cell.angle_beta   90.00
_cell.angle_gamma   90.00
#
_symmetry.space_group_name_H-M   'P 1'
#
loop_
_entity.id
_entity.type
_entity.pdbx_description
1 polymer ?
#
loop_
_entity_poly.entity_id
_entity_poly.type
_entity_poly.pdbx_seq_one_letter_code
_entity_poly.pdbx_strand_id
1 'polypeptide(L)'
;MKAGSGMRMAVAAAVAWITLAIQGCADDSKAAETTDFTRISSGSYSGIQTKTLTIYDNQADFEAAYYADTDLTLPAPIIDFQQTLVIGAFMGEQPILSNSISVESVVTDDEKIVVQVKSLELADGCISQPAVGYPYELVSIARPTGKQILFVESLGSKPCTSG
;
A
#
# COMPACT_ATOMS: atom_id res chain seq x y z
N MET A 1 -47.03 29.86 -66.35
CA MET A 1 -48.14 29.94 -65.38
C MET A 1 -48.44 28.50 -64.93
N LYS A 2 -47.96 28.11 -63.74
CA LYS A 2 -48.72 27.96 -62.47
C LYS A 2 -49.43 26.59 -62.42
N ALA A 3 -48.79 25.57 -61.79
CA ALA A 3 -49.09 25.01 -60.45
C ALA A 3 -50.41 24.21 -60.41
N GLY A 4 -50.56 23.04 -59.80
CA GLY A 4 -49.70 22.18 -58.98
C GLY A 4 -50.48 20.89 -58.73
N SER A 5 -49.78 19.74 -58.70
CA SER A 5 -50.40 18.43 -58.49
C SER A 5 -50.39 18.08 -57.01
N GLY A 6 -51.56 17.75 -56.46
CA GLY A 6 -51.76 17.39 -55.06
C GLY A 6 -51.26 15.97 -54.78
N MET A 7 -50.19 15.88 -53.99
CA MET A 7 -49.66 14.63 -53.44
C MET A 7 -50.47 14.25 -52.19
N ARG A 8 -51.27 13.19 -52.25
CA ARG A 8 -51.89 12.58 -51.07
C ARG A 8 -50.96 11.50 -50.51
N MET A 9 -50.64 11.66 -49.23
CA MET A 9 -49.92 10.72 -48.37
C MET A 9 -50.52 9.30 -48.42
N ALA A 10 -49.66 8.31 -48.59
CA ALA A 10 -49.87 6.98 -48.04
C ALA A 10 -48.60 6.62 -47.25
N VAL A 11 -48.79 6.47 -45.94
CA VAL A 11 -47.77 6.23 -44.92
C VAL A 11 -47.19 4.83 -45.16
N ALA A 12 -45.92 4.76 -45.58
CA ALA A 12 -45.14 3.53 -45.58
C ALA A 12 -44.65 3.28 -44.15
N ALA A 13 -45.07 2.17 -43.56
CA ALA A 13 -44.60 1.69 -42.27
C ALA A 13 -43.10 1.37 -42.36
N ALA A 14 -42.27 2.21 -41.74
CA ALA A 14 -40.86 1.94 -41.54
C ALA A 14 -40.70 0.98 -40.35
N VAL A 15 -40.37 -0.28 -40.64
CA VAL A 15 -39.92 -1.25 -39.62
C VAL A 15 -38.46 -0.91 -39.29
N ALA A 16 -38.28 -0.08 -38.26
CA ALA A 16 -36.97 0.25 -37.73
C ALA A 16 -36.45 -0.92 -36.89
N TRP A 17 -35.40 -1.58 -37.39
CA TRP A 17 -34.60 -2.54 -36.64
C TRP A 17 -33.82 -1.77 -35.58
N ILE A 18 -34.29 -1.78 -34.34
CA ILE A 18 -33.54 -1.24 -33.20
C ILE A 18 -32.45 -2.26 -32.85
N THR A 19 -31.26 -2.10 -33.43
CA THR A 19 -30.03 -2.71 -32.90
C THR A 19 -29.66 -1.96 -31.63
N LEU A 20 -30.15 -2.45 -30.50
CA LEU A 20 -29.73 -2.02 -29.16
C LEU A 20 -28.30 -2.54 -28.94
N ALA A 21 -27.30 -1.77 -29.38
CA ALA A 21 -25.92 -2.00 -29.00
C ALA A 21 -25.80 -1.70 -27.50
N ILE A 22 -25.78 -2.76 -26.69
CA ILE A 22 -25.37 -2.71 -25.30
C ILE A 22 -23.89 -2.31 -25.35
N GLN A 23 -23.62 -1.01 -25.25
CA GLN A 23 -22.28 -0.51 -24.96
C GLN A 23 -21.96 -1.03 -23.56
N GLY A 24 -21.35 -2.21 -23.51
CA GLY A 24 -20.65 -2.67 -22.34
C GLY A 24 -19.60 -1.61 -22.03
N CYS A 25 -19.73 -0.96 -20.87
CA CYS A 25 -18.60 -0.28 -20.26
C CYS A 25 -17.53 -1.34 -20.06
N ALA A 26 -16.59 -1.42 -20.99
CA ALA A 26 -15.30 -2.03 -20.72
C ALA A 26 -14.60 -1.03 -19.80
N ASP A 27 -14.72 -1.24 -18.49
CA ASP A 27 -13.77 -0.63 -17.57
C ASP A 27 -12.40 -1.22 -17.93
N ASP A 28 -11.60 -0.43 -18.66
CA ASP A 28 -10.16 -0.61 -18.81
C ASP A 28 -9.48 -0.41 -17.44
N SER A 29 -9.88 -1.21 -16.46
CA SER A 29 -9.20 -1.32 -15.18
C SER A 29 -7.97 -2.18 -15.42
N LYS A 30 -6.83 -1.54 -15.69
CA LYS A 30 -5.55 -2.25 -15.71
C LYS A 30 -5.37 -2.95 -14.36
N ALA A 31 -5.09 -4.24 -14.41
CA ALA A 31 -4.94 -5.05 -13.21
C ALA A 31 -3.82 -4.48 -12.33
N ALA A 32 -4.06 -4.41 -11.02
CA ALA A 32 -3.04 -4.03 -10.06
C ALA A 32 -1.91 -5.06 -10.08
N GLU A 33 -0.67 -4.59 -10.16
CA GLU A 33 0.53 -5.42 -10.24
C GLU A 33 1.24 -5.46 -8.89
N THR A 34 1.68 -6.65 -8.47
CA THR A 34 2.55 -6.76 -7.29
C THR A 34 3.92 -6.22 -7.64
N THR A 35 4.41 -5.28 -6.84
CA THR A 35 5.73 -4.67 -6.99
C THR A 35 6.68 -5.26 -5.96
N ASP A 36 7.89 -5.60 -6.41
CA ASP A 36 8.92 -6.11 -5.50
C ASP A 36 9.39 -5.01 -4.54
N PHE A 37 9.71 -5.44 -3.33
CA PHE A 37 10.36 -4.61 -2.30
C PHE A 37 11.53 -5.38 -1.69
N THR A 38 12.51 -4.65 -1.17
CA THR A 38 13.67 -5.27 -0.51
C THR A 38 13.72 -4.85 0.95
N ARG A 39 13.82 -5.83 1.87
CA ARG A 39 14.00 -5.54 3.29
C ARG A 39 15.38 -4.93 3.54
N ILE A 40 15.40 -3.76 4.18
CA ILE A 40 16.62 -3.08 4.63
C ILE A 40 16.95 -3.52 6.06
N SER A 41 15.97 -3.40 6.96
CA SER A 41 16.11 -3.76 8.37
C SER A 41 14.76 -4.11 8.97
N SER A 42 14.76 -4.89 10.05
CA SER A 42 13.58 -5.19 10.85
C SER A 42 14.02 -5.58 12.26
N GLY A 43 13.23 -5.27 13.27
CA GLY A 43 13.57 -5.63 14.65
C GLY A 43 12.53 -5.20 15.66
N SER A 44 12.90 -5.31 16.94
CA SER A 44 12.02 -5.04 18.07
C SER A 44 12.40 -3.77 18.84
N TYR A 45 13.31 -2.93 18.35
CA TYR A 45 13.92 -1.89 19.17
C TYR A 45 13.93 -0.47 18.57
N SER A 46 13.16 -0.14 17.53
CA SER A 46 13.26 1.09 16.71
C SER A 46 13.49 2.46 17.38
N GLY A 47 13.28 2.60 18.69
CA GLY A 47 13.34 3.85 19.45
C GLY A 47 12.16 4.78 19.17
N ILE A 48 11.33 4.46 18.16
CA ILE A 48 10.14 5.21 17.80
C ILE A 48 8.99 4.75 18.70
N GLN A 49 8.60 5.63 19.61
CA GLN A 49 7.60 5.35 20.65
C GLN A 49 6.15 5.39 20.12
N THR A 50 5.91 6.09 19.02
CA THR A 50 4.57 6.25 18.45
C THR A 50 4.41 5.39 17.19
N LYS A 51 3.29 4.67 17.09
CA LYS A 51 2.94 3.94 15.86
C LYS A 51 2.93 4.89 14.67
N THR A 52 3.78 4.60 13.68
CA THR A 52 4.04 5.49 12.55
C THR A 52 4.24 4.66 11.29
N LEU A 53 3.54 5.02 10.22
CA LEU A 53 3.82 4.54 8.86
C LEU A 53 4.28 5.75 8.05
N THR A 54 5.45 5.65 7.43
CA THR A 54 6.06 6.79 6.77
C THR A 54 6.87 6.39 5.54
N ILE A 55 7.14 7.39 4.72
CA ILE A 55 7.92 7.30 3.50
C ILE A 55 9.10 8.23 3.66
N TYR A 56 10.32 7.70 3.54
CA TYR A 56 11.52 8.50 3.45
C TYR A 56 11.89 8.65 1.98
N ASP A 57 12.09 9.89 1.55
CA ASP A 57 12.42 10.25 0.18
C ASP A 57 13.79 10.91 0.04
N ASN A 58 14.54 10.97 1.15
CA ASN A 58 15.89 11.50 1.23
C ASN A 58 16.70 10.77 2.31
N GLN A 59 18.02 10.86 2.18
CA GLN A 59 18.97 10.15 3.02
C GLN A 59 18.96 10.64 4.48
N ALA A 60 18.81 11.94 4.71
CA ALA A 60 18.89 12.51 6.05
C ALA A 60 17.73 12.06 6.96
N ASP A 61 16.51 12.07 6.44
CA ASP A 61 15.33 11.65 7.20
C ASP A 61 15.33 10.14 7.46
N PHE A 62 15.80 9.35 6.48
CA PHE A 62 15.99 7.92 6.64
C PHE A 62 17.03 7.61 7.72
N GLU A 63 18.18 8.29 7.71
CA GLU A 63 19.23 8.13 8.72
C GLU A 63 18.74 8.47 10.12
N ALA A 64 18.00 9.57 10.27
CA ALA A 64 17.43 9.98 11.54
C ALA A 64 16.53 8.89 12.14
N ALA A 65 15.74 8.20 11.32
CA ALA A 65 14.91 7.08 11.76
C ALA A 65 15.72 5.80 12.02
N TYR A 66 16.69 5.50 11.17
CA TYR A 66 17.54 4.30 11.30
C TYR A 66 18.36 4.31 12.61
N TYR A 67 18.81 5.49 13.04
CA TYR A 67 19.59 5.69 14.26
C TYR A 67 18.75 5.96 15.51
N ALA A 68 17.41 6.03 15.41
CA ALA A 68 16.54 6.19 16.58
C ALA A 68 16.63 4.98 17.55
N ASP A 69 16.94 3.80 17.00
CA ASP A 69 17.04 2.50 17.67
C ASP A 69 18.48 2.12 18.01
N THR A 70 19.33 2.20 17.00
CA THR A 70 20.33 1.15 16.83
C THR A 70 21.49 1.40 17.77
N ASP A 71 21.91 0.35 18.48
CA ASP A 71 23.21 0.27 19.14
C ASP A 71 24.25 0.56 18.04
N LEU A 72 24.73 1.82 17.97
CA LEU A 72 25.25 2.56 16.81
C LEU A 72 26.58 2.05 16.24
N THR A 73 26.67 0.74 16.02
CA THR A 73 27.88 0.10 15.49
C THR A 73 27.86 0.01 13.97
N LEU A 74 26.68 0.03 13.34
CA LEU A 74 26.54 -0.05 11.90
C LEU A 74 26.00 1.25 11.31
N PRO A 75 26.66 1.82 10.28
CA PRO A 75 26.13 2.97 9.58
C PRO A 75 24.85 2.59 8.83
N ALA A 76 23.94 3.54 8.73
CA ALA A 76 22.78 3.44 7.86
C ALA A 76 23.23 3.19 6.41
N PRO A 77 22.54 2.32 5.65
CA PRO A 77 22.82 2.12 4.24
C PRO A 77 22.69 3.42 3.44
N ILE A 78 23.58 3.61 2.45
CA ILE A 78 23.44 4.68 1.47
C ILE A 78 22.46 4.23 0.39
N ILE A 79 21.41 5.02 0.17
CA ILE A 79 20.33 4.69 -0.77
C ILE A 79 20.27 5.77 -1.86
N ASP A 80 20.15 5.35 -3.12
CA ASP A 80 19.85 6.27 -4.21
C ASP A 80 18.37 6.65 -4.19
N PHE A 81 18.06 7.72 -3.47
CA PHE A 81 16.70 8.24 -3.37
C PHE A 81 16.16 8.82 -4.68
N GLN A 82 16.95 9.01 -5.74
CA GLN A 82 16.40 9.37 -7.05
C GLN A 82 15.61 8.22 -7.67
N GLN A 83 15.98 6.98 -7.35
CA GLN A 83 15.38 5.77 -7.90
C GLN A 83 14.58 4.97 -6.87
N THR A 84 14.76 5.27 -5.59
CA THR A 84 14.26 4.47 -4.48
C THR A 84 13.51 5.33 -3.47
N LEU A 85 12.49 4.74 -2.85
CA LEU A 85 11.90 5.25 -1.61
C LEU A 85 12.08 4.20 -0.51
N VAL A 86 12.17 4.65 0.73
CA VAL A 86 12.14 3.75 1.89
C VAL A 86 10.80 3.88 2.57
N ILE A 87 10.16 2.74 2.81
CA ILE A 87 8.96 2.64 3.62
C ILE A 87 9.36 2.21 5.02
N GLY A 88 8.93 2.99 6.01
CA GLY A 88 9.08 2.66 7.42
C GLY A 88 7.74 2.29 8.05
N ALA A 89 7.67 1.11 8.64
CA ALA A 89 6.55 0.65 9.45
C ALA A 89 7.00 0.51 10.91
N PHE A 90 6.42 1.31 11.80
CA PHE A 90 6.77 1.33 13.23
C PHE A 90 5.52 1.08 14.07
N MET A 91 5.61 0.14 14.99
CA MET A 91 4.48 -0.24 15.86
C MET A 91 4.36 0.64 17.11
N GLY A 92 5.35 1.51 17.36
CA GLY A 92 5.42 2.28 18.60
C GLY A 92 5.86 1.43 19.79
N GLU A 93 5.72 1.99 20.99
CA GLU A 93 5.95 1.26 22.24
C GLU A 93 4.97 0.09 22.36
N GLN A 94 5.52 -1.10 22.60
CA GLN A 94 4.77 -2.34 22.78
C GLN A 94 5.16 -2.96 24.12
N PRO A 95 4.19 -3.40 24.95
CA PRO A 95 4.48 -3.97 26.27
C PRO A 95 5.10 -5.38 26.21
N ILE A 96 5.12 -5.99 25.02
CA ILE A 96 5.57 -7.36 24.77
C ILE A 96 6.47 -7.39 23.53
N LEU A 97 7.69 -7.92 23.66
CA LEU A 97 8.67 -8.03 22.58
C LEU A 97 8.26 -8.96 21.41
N SER A 98 7.34 -9.89 21.65
CA SER A 98 6.86 -10.81 20.60
C SER A 98 5.94 -10.13 19.59
N ASN A 99 5.47 -8.91 19.86
CA ASN A 99 4.71 -8.13 18.90
C ASN A 99 5.61 -7.76 17.73
N SER A 100 5.06 -7.75 16.52
CA SER A 100 5.82 -7.41 15.32
C SER A 100 4.96 -6.64 14.33
N ILE A 101 5.62 -5.89 13.45
CA ILE A 101 5.00 -5.22 12.32
C ILE A 101 5.77 -5.59 11.06
N SER A 102 5.06 -5.85 9.96
CA SER A 102 5.67 -6.22 8.69
C SER A 102 4.95 -5.60 7.49
N VAL A 103 5.71 -5.28 6.45
CA VAL A 103 5.23 -4.97 5.10
C VAL A 103 5.03 -6.30 4.37
N GLU A 104 3.78 -6.64 4.10
CA GLU A 104 3.40 -7.93 3.51
C GLU A 104 3.42 -7.87 1.98
N SER A 105 3.01 -6.74 1.41
CA SER A 105 3.00 -6.54 -0.04
C SER A 105 2.98 -5.07 -0.42
N VAL A 106 3.48 -4.79 -1.62
CA VAL A 106 3.38 -3.50 -2.29
C VAL A 106 2.68 -3.74 -3.61
N VAL A 107 1.50 -3.16 -3.78
CA VAL A 107 0.66 -3.34 -4.97
C VAL A 107 0.54 -2.02 -5.68
N THR A 108 0.88 -1.99 -6.96
CA THR A 108 0.83 -0.79 -7.79
C THR A 108 -0.29 -0.93 -8.81
N ASP A 109 -1.22 0.00 -8.81
CA ASP A 109 -2.17 0.19 -9.92
C ASP A 109 -1.79 1.47 -10.71
N ASP A 110 -2.63 1.93 -11.61
CA ASP A 110 -2.31 3.10 -12.45
C ASP A 110 -2.30 4.42 -11.69
N GLU A 111 -3.02 4.54 -10.58
CA GLU A 111 -3.19 5.79 -9.83
C GLU A 111 -2.36 5.83 -8.55
N LYS A 112 -2.16 4.67 -7.91
CA LYS A 112 -1.62 4.58 -6.57
C LYS A 112 -0.75 3.34 -6.36
N ILE A 113 0.00 3.41 -5.27
CA ILE A 113 0.71 2.30 -4.66
C ILE A 113 0.10 2.04 -3.31
N VAL A 114 -0.31 0.79 -3.06
CA VAL A 114 -0.86 0.32 -1.81
C VAL A 114 0.19 -0.53 -1.10
N VAL A 115 0.66 -0.05 0.04
CA VAL A 115 1.54 -0.80 0.94
C VAL A 115 0.68 -1.48 1.99
N GLN A 116 0.65 -2.81 1.99
CA GLN A 116 -0.05 -3.58 3.00
C GLN A 116 0.88 -3.85 4.18
N VAL A 117 0.48 -3.37 5.34
CA VAL A 117 1.23 -3.51 6.59
C VAL A 117 0.41 -4.39 7.55
N LYS A 118 1.08 -5.32 8.21
CA LYS A 118 0.47 -6.23 9.17
C LYS A 118 1.15 -6.09 10.52
N SER A 119 0.36 -5.76 11.53
CA SER A 119 0.78 -5.91 12.92
C SER A 119 0.32 -7.25 13.45
N LEU A 120 1.22 -7.94 14.12
CA LEU A 120 0.95 -9.19 14.81
C LEU A 120 1.17 -8.99 16.30
N GLU A 121 0.09 -9.16 17.05
CA GLU A 121 0.09 -9.10 18.51
C GLU A 121 -0.04 -10.50 19.10
N LEU A 122 0.42 -10.68 20.33
CA LEU A 122 0.18 -11.93 21.04
C LEU A 122 -1.33 -12.10 21.31
N ALA A 123 -1.88 -13.30 21.05
CA ALA A 123 -3.30 -13.55 21.30
C ALA A 123 -3.68 -13.38 22.78
N ASP A 124 -4.95 -13.02 23.01
CA ASP A 124 -5.50 -12.88 24.35
C ASP A 124 -5.33 -14.16 25.19
N GLY A 125 -4.99 -13.99 26.46
CA GLY A 125 -4.80 -15.09 27.41
C GLY A 125 -3.44 -15.79 27.32
N CYS A 126 -2.57 -15.41 26.38
CA CYS A 126 -1.19 -15.87 26.39
C CYS A 126 -0.40 -15.21 27.52
N ILE A 127 0.36 -16.01 28.26
CA ILE A 127 1.28 -15.52 29.28
C ILE A 127 2.62 -15.19 28.61
N SER A 128 3.01 -13.92 28.64
CA SER A 128 4.35 -13.48 28.25
C SER A 128 4.99 -12.72 29.40
N GLN A 129 6.32 -12.77 29.48
CA GLN A 129 7.05 -11.83 30.34
C GLN A 129 6.91 -10.42 29.75
N PRO A 130 6.64 -9.39 30.59
CA PRO A 130 6.60 -8.02 30.13
C PRO A 130 7.99 -7.60 29.68
N ALA A 131 8.09 -7.11 28.45
CA ALA A 131 9.33 -6.61 27.90
C ALA A 131 8.98 -5.55 26.85
N VAL A 132 9.35 -4.31 27.15
CA VAL A 132 9.03 -3.18 26.27
C VAL A 132 9.88 -3.27 25.01
N GLY A 133 9.22 -3.19 23.86
CA GLY A 133 9.84 -3.14 22.54
C GLY A 133 9.25 -2.04 21.68
N TYR A 134 9.95 -1.75 20.58
CA TYR A 134 9.52 -0.84 19.53
C TYR A 134 9.62 -1.52 18.16
N PRO A 135 8.73 -2.48 17.84
CA PRO A 135 8.82 -3.25 16.60
C PRO A 135 8.78 -2.39 15.34
N TYR A 136 9.58 -2.77 14.34
CA TYR A 136 9.65 -2.07 13.08
C TYR A 136 10.10 -2.94 11.90
N GLU A 137 9.83 -2.42 10.70
CA GLU A 137 10.42 -2.87 9.45
C GLU A 137 10.68 -1.67 8.52
N LEU A 138 11.85 -1.68 7.89
CA LEU A 138 12.27 -0.77 6.84
C LEU A 138 12.44 -1.55 5.54
N VAL A 139 11.77 -1.13 4.47
CA VAL A 139 11.89 -1.73 3.14
C VAL A 139 12.14 -0.67 2.08
N SER A 140 12.89 -1.00 1.03
CA SER A 140 13.01 -0.16 -0.16
C SER A 140 12.05 -0.61 -1.25
N ILE A 141 11.54 0.38 -1.99
CA ILE A 141 10.75 0.20 -3.20
C ILE A 141 11.27 1.10 -4.30
N ALA A 142 11.05 0.71 -5.56
CA ALA A 142 11.30 1.61 -6.69
C ALA A 142 10.46 2.89 -6.55
N ARG A 143 11.06 4.05 -6.83
CA ARG A 143 10.37 5.35 -6.75
C ARG A 143 9.27 5.41 -7.82
N PRO A 144 7.99 5.55 -7.44
CA PRO A 144 6.92 5.77 -8.40
C PRO A 144 7.01 7.16 -9.02
N THR A 145 6.57 7.28 -10.27
CA THR A 145 6.36 8.57 -10.93
C THR A 145 4.87 8.90 -10.89
N GLY A 146 4.50 10.00 -10.22
CA GLY A 146 3.14 10.55 -10.27
C GLY A 146 2.05 9.72 -9.57
N LYS A 147 2.41 8.71 -8.75
CA LYS A 147 1.46 7.88 -8.01
C LYS A 147 1.47 8.21 -6.52
N GLN A 148 0.30 8.21 -5.90
CA GLN A 148 0.18 8.36 -4.45
C GLN A 148 0.49 7.03 -3.75
N ILE A 149 1.20 7.07 -2.63
CA ILE A 149 1.39 5.91 -1.77
C ILE A 149 0.35 5.94 -0.65
N LEU A 150 -0.36 4.82 -0.46
CA LEU A 150 -1.36 4.60 0.59
C LEU A 150 -0.96 3.40 1.44
N PHE A 151 -1.18 3.52 2.75
CA PHE A 151 -0.99 2.43 3.68
C PHE A 151 -2.32 1.75 3.98
N VAL A 152 -2.34 0.42 3.92
CA VAL A 152 -3.46 -0.41 4.36
C VAL A 152 -2.96 -1.30 5.48
N GLU A 153 -3.55 -1.13 6.66
CA GLU A 153 -3.15 -1.85 7.85
C GLU A 153 -4.07 -3.05 8.11
N SER A 154 -3.48 -4.14 8.56
CA SER A 154 -4.18 -5.30 9.08
C SER A 154 -3.62 -5.70 10.44
N LEU A 155 -4.50 -6.20 11.31
CA LEU A 155 -4.13 -6.76 12.60
C LEU A 155 -4.28 -8.27 12.55
N GLY A 156 -3.33 -8.99 13.14
CA GLY A 156 -3.42 -10.42 13.35
C GLY A 156 -2.93 -10.79 14.75
N SER A 157 -3.25 -12.02 15.15
CA SER A 157 -2.81 -12.57 16.43
C SER A 157 -1.84 -13.73 16.20
N LYS A 158 -0.81 -13.81 17.05
CA LYS A 158 0.10 -14.95 17.15
C LYS A 158 -0.45 -15.92 18.20
N PRO A 159 -0.48 -17.23 17.92
CA PRO A 159 -0.88 -18.21 18.91
C PRO A 159 0.11 -18.22 20.08
N CYS A 160 -0.35 -18.68 21.25
CA CYS A 160 0.51 -18.91 22.40
C CYS A 160 1.49 -20.05 22.05
N THR A 161 2.67 -19.70 21.55
CA THR A 161 3.72 -20.68 21.32
C THR A 161 4.46 -20.84 22.65
N SER A 162 4.33 -22.01 23.25
CA SER A 162 5.17 -22.42 24.37
C SER A 162 6.60 -22.54 23.84
N GLY A 163 7.49 -21.66 24.30
CA GLY A 163 8.93 -21.79 24.03
C GLY A 163 9.50 -23.11 24.55
#